data_AF-A0A351J9U6-F1
#
_entry.id   AF-A0A351J9U6-F1
#
_cell.length_a   1.000
_cell.length_b   1.000
_cell.length_c   1.000
_cell.angle_alpha   90.00
_cell.angle_beta   90.00
_cell.angle_gamma   90.00
#
_symmetry.space_group_name_H-M   'P 1'
#
loop_
_entity.id
_entity.type
_entity.pdbx_description
1 polymer ?
#
loop_
_entity_poly.entity_id
_entity_poly.type
_entity_poly.pdbx_seq_one_letter_code
_entity_poly.pdbx_strand_id
1 'polypeptide(L)'
;KNPVILLDEVDKMSTDWRGDPTSALLEVLDPEQNNNFGDHYLEVAYDLSNVLFITTANTFQGIPRPLLDRMEVITLSGYTEEEKLEIAKRHLWQKQLAEHGIEPEQVKLSDKSIREIIRSYTKESGVRSLERQLGSVCRKTAKEIVRGAKMPIRLSVSLIEKFLGAPKYRSSNTDLEDRIGVATGLAWTEVGGEILPVEVAVIKGKGGLILTGKLGEVMRESAQASLSYVRAHASELGIDERFHEMVDLHIHVPEGAVPKDGPSAGITITTAIVSALTGRPVNGKVA
;
A
#
# COMPACT_ATOMS: atom_id res chain seq x y z
N LYS A 1 17.53 6.18 34.33
CA LYS A 1 17.24 4.81 34.82
C LYS A 1 16.13 4.16 34.01
N ASN A 2 14.96 4.78 33.81
CA ASN A 2 13.85 4.13 33.09
C ASN A 2 13.27 4.97 31.93
N PRO A 3 14.10 5.42 30.96
CA PRO A 3 13.58 6.10 29.78
C PRO A 3 12.82 5.13 28.85
N VAL A 4 11.98 5.70 28.00
CA VAL A 4 11.48 5.03 26.80
C VAL A 4 12.35 5.49 25.64
N ILE A 5 13.02 4.56 24.96
CA ILE A 5 13.88 4.82 23.81
C ILE A 5 13.20 4.27 22.56
N LEU A 6 12.91 5.14 21.61
CA LEU A 6 12.42 4.79 20.29
C LEU A 6 13.59 4.68 19.32
N LEU A 7 13.78 3.51 18.74
CA LEU A 7 14.72 3.26 17.64
C LEU A 7 13.90 3.19 16.34
N ASP A 8 13.98 4.25 15.54
CA ASP A 8 13.16 4.40 14.34
C ASP A 8 13.86 3.80 13.11
N GLU A 9 13.08 3.18 12.21
CA GLU A 9 13.54 2.63 10.92
C GLU A 9 14.68 1.60 11.01
N VAL A 10 14.58 0.62 11.92
CA VAL A 10 15.61 -0.43 12.11
C VAL A 10 15.76 -1.35 10.90
N ASP A 11 14.80 -1.38 9.99
CA ASP A 11 14.85 -2.07 8.70
C ASP A 11 15.84 -1.44 7.71
N LYS A 12 16.22 -0.19 7.90
CA LYS A 12 17.15 0.53 7.01
C LYS A 12 18.60 0.48 7.48
N MET A 13 18.92 -0.33 8.47
CA MET A 13 20.29 -0.49 8.95
C MET A 13 21.13 -1.21 7.90
N SER A 14 22.11 -0.51 7.31
CA SER A 14 23.09 -1.13 6.41
C SER A 14 24.32 -1.60 7.18
N THR A 15 24.88 -2.71 6.71
CA THR A 15 26.23 -3.16 7.04
C THR A 15 27.22 -2.35 6.20
N ASP A 16 27.60 -1.18 6.70
CA ASP A 16 28.67 -0.40 6.08
C ASP A 16 30.05 -0.85 6.62
N TRP A 17 31.11 -0.51 5.88
CA TRP A 17 32.51 -0.95 6.08
C TRP A 17 33.15 -0.63 7.46
N ARG A 18 32.41 -0.04 8.40
CA ARG A 18 32.86 0.35 9.75
C ARG A 18 32.46 -0.64 10.86
N GLY A 19 31.73 -1.71 10.54
CA GLY A 19 31.27 -2.72 11.50
C GLY A 19 29.78 -3.00 11.36
N ASP A 20 29.32 -4.11 11.94
CA ASP A 20 27.90 -4.47 11.91
C ASP A 20 27.15 -3.83 13.10
N PRO A 21 26.36 -2.76 12.89
CA PRO A 21 25.63 -2.07 13.96
C PRO A 21 24.59 -2.99 14.63
N THR A 22 24.22 -4.08 13.97
CA THR A 22 23.35 -5.12 14.53
C THR A 22 23.92 -5.70 15.82
N SER A 23 25.25 -5.88 15.89
CA SER A 23 25.89 -6.49 17.06
C SER A 23 25.75 -5.59 18.30
N ALA A 24 25.93 -4.28 18.14
CA ALA A 24 25.73 -3.31 19.21
C ALA A 24 24.25 -3.24 19.64
N LEU A 25 23.31 -3.35 18.71
CA LEU A 25 21.89 -3.39 19.05
C LEU A 25 21.48 -4.68 19.75
N LEU A 26 22.08 -5.82 19.38
CA LEU A 26 21.87 -7.07 20.10
C LEU A 26 22.35 -6.93 21.55
N GLU A 27 23.50 -6.29 21.79
CA GLU A 27 24.00 -6.05 23.16
C GLU A 27 23.06 -5.16 23.99
N VAL A 28 22.50 -4.11 23.37
CA VAL A 28 21.58 -3.18 24.06
C VAL A 28 20.20 -3.79 24.31
N LEU A 29 19.69 -4.59 23.37
CA LEU A 29 18.34 -5.13 23.40
C LEU A 29 18.25 -6.49 24.08
N ASP A 30 19.36 -7.21 24.25
CA ASP A 30 19.40 -8.48 24.96
C ASP A 30 19.28 -8.26 26.47
N PRO A 31 18.18 -8.74 27.11
CA PRO A 31 18.00 -8.61 28.55
C PRO A 31 19.12 -9.25 29.39
N GLU A 32 19.89 -10.19 28.82
CA GLU A 32 21.00 -10.83 29.50
C GLU A 32 22.30 -10.00 29.48
N GLN A 33 22.42 -9.04 28.54
CA GLN A 33 23.65 -8.25 28.33
C GLN A 33 23.48 -6.77 28.69
N ASN A 34 22.25 -6.26 28.65
CA ASN A 34 21.98 -4.83 28.79
C ASN A 34 22.27 -4.25 30.18
N ASN A 35 22.52 -5.07 31.20
CA ASN A 35 22.92 -4.64 32.54
C ASN A 35 24.36 -4.11 32.61
N ASN A 36 25.19 -4.45 31.62
CA ASN A 36 26.62 -4.13 31.58
C ASN A 36 27.03 -3.69 30.17
N PHE A 37 26.24 -2.81 29.54
CA PHE A 37 26.51 -2.29 28.21
C PHE A 37 27.84 -1.51 28.21
N GLY A 38 28.75 -1.87 27.30
CA GLY A 38 30.06 -1.24 27.17
C GLY A 38 30.05 -0.11 26.14
N ASP A 39 30.07 1.14 26.60
CA ASP A 39 30.21 2.28 25.67
C ASP A 39 31.68 2.51 25.29
N HIS A 40 31.97 2.58 23.98
CA HIS A 40 33.35 2.75 23.47
C HIS A 40 33.96 4.13 23.74
N TYR A 41 33.16 5.15 24.05
CA TYR A 41 33.67 6.49 24.32
C TYR A 41 33.91 6.70 25.82
N LEU A 42 33.00 6.21 26.66
CA LEU A 42 33.07 6.36 28.10
C LEU A 42 33.88 5.25 28.79
N GLU A 43 34.08 4.11 28.13
CA GLU A 43 34.80 2.93 28.64
C GLU A 43 34.32 2.46 30.03
N VAL A 44 33.05 2.75 30.36
CA VAL A 44 32.40 2.33 31.60
C VAL A 44 31.15 1.52 31.27
N ALA A 45 30.91 0.48 32.07
CA ALA A 45 29.69 -0.29 31.98
C ALA A 45 28.49 0.51 32.46
N TYR A 46 27.40 0.46 31.71
CA TYR A 46 26.15 1.13 32.04
C TYR A 46 24.98 0.15 32.07
N ASP A 47 24.11 0.32 33.06
CA ASP A 47 22.92 -0.52 33.25
C ASP A 47 21.72 0.06 32.47
N LEU A 48 21.29 -0.66 31.43
CA LEU A 48 20.14 -0.39 30.59
C LEU A 48 18.96 -1.34 30.85
N SER A 49 19.02 -2.22 31.85
CA SER A 49 17.99 -3.24 32.09
C SER A 49 16.59 -2.68 32.38
N ASN A 50 16.50 -1.42 32.84
CA ASN A 50 15.24 -0.74 33.13
C ASN A 50 14.74 0.18 32.00
N VAL A 51 15.39 0.16 30.84
CA VAL A 51 15.00 0.96 29.67
C VAL A 51 13.94 0.21 28.87
N LEU A 52 12.85 0.89 28.51
CA LEU A 52 11.88 0.35 27.55
C LEU A 52 12.33 0.74 26.13
N PHE A 53 12.70 -0.27 25.34
CA PHE A 53 13.01 -0.08 23.92
C PHE A 53 11.77 -0.33 23.07
N ILE A 54 11.50 0.60 22.14
CA ILE A 54 10.50 0.44 21.10
C ILE A 54 11.22 0.59 19.76
N THR A 55 11.09 -0.39 18.88
CA THR A 55 11.67 -0.34 17.54
C THR A 55 10.59 -0.19 16.50
N THR A 56 10.83 0.59 15.44
CA THR A 56 9.92 0.66 14.29
C THR A 56 10.61 0.13 13.04
N ALA A 57 9.83 -0.50 12.16
CA ALA A 57 10.26 -0.97 10.87
C ALA A 57 9.08 -0.93 9.89
N ASN A 58 9.36 -0.66 8.61
CA ASN A 58 8.35 -0.73 7.56
C ASN A 58 8.24 -2.15 6.98
N THR A 59 9.36 -2.88 6.94
CA THR A 59 9.43 -4.25 6.46
C THR A 59 10.30 -5.12 7.37
N PHE A 60 10.04 -6.42 7.38
CA PHE A 60 10.93 -7.39 8.02
C PHE A 60 12.19 -7.67 7.18
N GLN A 61 12.16 -7.32 5.89
CA GLN A 61 13.31 -7.51 5.01
C GLN A 61 14.47 -6.64 5.48
N GLY A 62 15.64 -7.24 5.60
CA GLY A 62 16.84 -6.55 6.08
C GLY A 62 17.02 -6.57 7.60
N ILE A 63 16.00 -6.95 8.39
CA ILE A 63 16.16 -7.09 9.85
C ILE A 63 16.79 -8.47 10.16
N PRO A 64 17.94 -8.50 10.86
CA PRO A 64 18.59 -9.74 11.26
C PRO A 64 17.69 -10.61 12.14
N ARG A 65 17.62 -11.90 11.82
CA ARG A 65 16.79 -12.87 12.56
C ARG A 65 17.06 -12.90 14.08
N PRO A 66 18.31 -12.80 14.57
CA PRO A 66 18.58 -12.76 16.00
C PRO A 66 17.92 -11.58 16.74
N LEU A 67 17.71 -10.43 16.07
CA LEU A 67 16.98 -9.31 16.66
C LEU A 67 15.49 -9.62 16.74
N LEU A 68 14.91 -10.13 15.66
CA LEU A 68 13.48 -10.47 15.60
C LEU A 68 13.08 -11.51 16.65
N ASP A 69 13.91 -12.54 16.86
CA ASP A 69 13.61 -13.60 17.82
C ASP A 69 13.62 -13.11 19.29
N ARG A 70 14.14 -11.90 19.54
CA ARG A 70 14.22 -11.23 20.86
C ARG A 70 13.25 -10.07 21.00
N MET A 71 12.41 -9.83 20.00
CA MET A 71 11.44 -8.74 19.98
C MET A 71 10.02 -9.28 19.99
N GLU A 72 9.12 -8.55 20.66
CA GLU A 72 7.69 -8.72 20.44
C GLU A 72 7.28 -7.92 19.21
N VAL A 73 6.76 -8.61 18.19
CA VAL A 73 6.37 -7.99 16.92
C VAL A 73 4.89 -7.60 16.97
N ILE A 74 4.63 -6.30 16.88
CA ILE A 74 3.28 -5.74 16.76
C ILE A 74 3.10 -5.19 15.35
N THR A 75 2.28 -5.88 14.55
CA THR A 75 1.97 -5.44 13.18
C THR A 75 0.86 -4.38 13.18
N LEU A 76 1.17 -3.20 12.65
CA LEU A 76 0.20 -2.13 12.47
C LEU A 76 -0.32 -2.14 11.03
N SER A 77 -1.63 -2.32 10.86
CA SER A 77 -2.29 -2.21 9.56
C SER A 77 -2.46 -0.75 9.13
N GLY A 78 -2.70 -0.55 7.84
CA GLY A 78 -3.16 0.75 7.33
C GLY A 78 -4.52 1.15 7.88
N TYR A 79 -4.90 2.40 7.61
CA TYR A 79 -6.18 2.96 8.02
C TYR A 79 -7.23 2.85 6.93
N THR A 80 -8.46 2.51 7.31
CA THR A 80 -9.66 2.65 6.49
C THR A 80 -9.97 4.13 6.20
N GLU A 81 -10.81 4.40 5.19
CA GLU A 81 -11.21 5.77 4.86
C GLU A 81 -11.84 6.51 6.07
N GLU A 82 -12.66 5.82 6.85
CA GLU A 82 -13.35 6.41 8.00
C GLU A 82 -12.39 6.66 9.17
N GLU A 83 -11.41 5.76 9.40
CA GLU A 83 -10.33 6.01 10.37
C GLU A 83 -9.48 7.20 9.96
N LYS A 84 -9.11 7.33 8.67
CA LYS A 84 -8.37 8.50 8.17
C LYS A 84 -9.16 9.78 8.34
N LEU A 85 -10.47 9.76 8.12
CA LEU A 85 -11.34 10.90 8.34
C LEU A 85 -11.29 11.35 9.81
N GLU A 86 -11.43 10.42 10.75
CA GLU A 86 -11.40 10.75 12.18
C GLU A 86 -10.00 11.19 12.64
N ILE A 87 -8.93 10.57 12.15
CA ILE A 87 -7.54 11.01 12.40
C ILE A 87 -7.34 12.44 11.87
N ALA A 88 -7.83 12.72 10.66
CA ALA A 88 -7.74 14.06 10.08
C ALA A 88 -8.49 15.10 10.91
N LYS A 89 -9.70 14.80 11.35
CA LYS A 89 -10.53 15.73 12.15
C LYS A 89 -9.97 15.97 13.53
N ARG A 90 -9.56 14.91 14.23
CA ARG A 90 -9.15 14.98 15.65
C ARG A 90 -7.72 15.45 15.85
N HIS A 91 -6.83 15.20 14.87
CA HIS A 91 -5.40 15.44 15.04
C HIS A 91 -4.82 16.30 13.92
N LEU A 92 -4.86 15.81 12.67
CA LEU A 92 -4.09 16.44 11.58
C LEU A 92 -4.58 17.85 11.26
N TRP A 93 -5.89 18.07 11.23
CA TRP A 93 -6.46 19.37 10.88
C TRP A 93 -6.12 20.43 11.91
N GLN A 94 -6.27 20.13 13.21
CA GLN A 94 -5.90 21.08 14.27
C GLN A 94 -4.40 21.36 14.28
N LYS A 95 -3.57 20.33 14.11
CA LYS A 95 -2.11 20.48 13.98
C LYS A 95 -1.75 21.40 12.82
N GLN A 96 -2.33 21.17 11.65
CA GLN A 96 -2.06 21.97 10.45
C GLN A 96 -2.57 23.41 10.56
N LEU A 97 -3.69 23.67 11.25
CA LEU A 97 -4.14 25.03 11.56
C LEU A 97 -3.13 25.78 12.44
N ALA A 98 -2.68 25.14 13.52
CA ALA A 98 -1.70 25.71 14.45
C ALA A 98 -0.36 26.01 13.76
N GLU A 99 0.17 25.08 12.98
CA GLU A 99 1.43 25.26 12.22
C GLU A 99 1.36 26.41 11.20
N HIS A 100 0.17 26.74 10.71
CA HIS A 100 -0.04 27.81 9.73
C HIS A 100 -0.60 29.10 10.35
N GLY A 101 -0.75 29.15 11.69
CA GLY A 101 -1.27 30.33 12.40
C GLY A 101 -2.70 30.71 12.01
N ILE A 102 -3.55 29.72 11.76
CA ILE A 102 -4.96 29.93 11.41
C ILE A 102 -5.82 29.58 12.61
N GLU A 103 -6.67 30.52 13.04
CA GLU A 103 -7.62 30.29 14.12
C GLU A 103 -8.77 29.37 13.65
N PRO A 104 -9.25 28.42 14.49
CA PRO A 104 -10.33 27.50 14.13
C PRO A 104 -11.61 28.17 13.63
N GLU A 105 -11.90 29.40 14.07
CA GLU A 105 -13.08 30.17 13.66
C GLU A 105 -12.93 30.77 12.26
N GLN A 106 -11.70 30.91 11.75
CA GLN A 106 -11.44 31.52 10.44
C GLN A 106 -11.73 30.56 9.28
N VAL A 107 -11.77 29.25 9.54
CA VAL A 107 -11.86 28.22 8.49
C VAL A 107 -12.78 27.08 8.91
N LYS A 108 -13.66 26.66 8.01
CA LYS A 108 -14.50 25.48 8.22
C LYS A 108 -14.23 24.44 7.13
N LEU A 109 -13.73 23.28 7.54
CA LEU A 109 -13.54 22.11 6.69
C LEU A 109 -14.64 21.09 6.97
N SER A 110 -15.36 20.68 5.93
CA SER A 110 -16.43 19.69 6.04
C SER A 110 -15.90 18.27 5.86
N ASP A 111 -16.54 17.29 6.51
CA ASP A 111 -16.20 15.86 6.36
C ASP A 111 -16.23 15.42 4.89
N LYS A 112 -17.16 15.94 4.10
CA LYS A 112 -17.23 15.68 2.65
C LYS A 112 -15.95 16.12 1.93
N SER A 113 -15.38 17.26 2.33
CA SER A 113 -14.15 17.78 1.70
C SER A 113 -12.92 17.03 2.18
N ILE A 114 -12.90 16.53 3.41
CA ILE A 114 -11.83 15.63 3.89
C ILE A 114 -11.87 14.31 3.12
N ARG A 115 -13.05 13.69 2.98
CA ARG A 115 -13.21 12.46 2.16
C ARG A 115 -12.76 12.67 0.72
N GLU A 116 -13.07 13.83 0.13
CA GLU A 116 -12.57 14.18 -1.20
C GLU A 116 -11.04 14.24 -1.25
N ILE A 117 -10.38 14.86 -0.26
CA ILE A 117 -8.92 14.89 -0.18
C ILE A 117 -8.35 13.48 -0.10
N ILE A 118 -8.93 12.63 0.75
CA ILE A 118 -8.50 11.24 0.94
C ILE A 118 -8.61 10.48 -0.40
N ARG A 119 -9.77 10.51 -1.06
CA ARG A 119 -10.03 9.71 -2.27
C ARG A 119 -9.28 10.21 -3.50
N SER A 120 -9.24 11.53 -3.70
CA SER A 120 -8.82 12.12 -4.97
C SER A 120 -7.38 12.62 -4.98
N TYR A 121 -6.76 12.78 -3.80
CA TYR A 121 -5.43 13.37 -3.66
C TYR A 121 -4.44 12.55 -2.83
N THR A 122 -4.86 11.39 -2.30
CA THR A 122 -3.99 10.45 -1.57
C THR A 122 -4.13 9.02 -2.11
N LYS A 123 -3.03 8.27 -2.11
CA LYS A 123 -2.99 6.82 -2.38
C LYS A 123 -1.88 6.23 -1.50
N GLU A 124 -2.25 5.86 -0.28
CA GLU A 124 -1.34 5.35 0.78
C GLU A 124 -2.15 4.55 1.81
N SER A 125 -1.52 3.70 2.62
CA SER A 125 -2.12 3.08 3.81
C SER A 125 -2.15 4.00 5.02
N GLY A 126 -1.14 4.87 5.16
CA GLY A 126 -1.01 5.85 6.25
C GLY A 126 -1.75 7.17 6.02
N VAL A 127 -1.27 8.23 6.66
CA VAL A 127 -1.86 9.58 6.59
C VAL A 127 -0.83 10.68 6.24
N ARG A 128 0.35 10.31 5.73
CA ARG A 128 1.45 11.25 5.48
C ARG A 128 1.15 12.16 4.28
N SER A 129 0.66 11.60 3.18
CA SER A 129 0.18 12.40 2.05
C SER A 129 -1.07 13.18 2.41
N LEU A 130 -1.98 12.62 3.22
CA LEU A 130 -3.15 13.32 3.73
C LEU A 130 -2.77 14.58 4.52
N GLU A 131 -1.87 14.46 5.50
CA GLU A 131 -1.35 15.60 6.27
C GLU A 131 -0.74 16.67 5.35
N ARG A 132 0.08 16.24 4.37
CA ARG A 132 0.68 17.15 3.38
C ARG A 132 -0.35 17.88 2.51
N GLN A 133 -1.45 17.21 2.11
CA GLN A 133 -2.54 17.85 1.37
C GLN A 133 -3.29 18.84 2.26
N LEU A 134 -3.58 18.49 3.50
CA LEU A 134 -4.21 19.39 4.48
C LEU A 134 -3.34 20.63 4.72
N GLY A 135 -2.03 20.48 4.90
CA GLY A 135 -1.11 21.62 5.01
C GLY A 135 -1.07 22.49 3.74
N SER A 136 -1.16 21.87 2.56
CA SER A 136 -1.25 22.62 1.31
C SER A 136 -2.55 23.44 1.21
N VAL A 137 -3.66 22.91 1.73
CA VAL A 137 -4.94 23.62 1.88
C VAL A 137 -4.81 24.76 2.90
N CYS A 138 -4.22 24.52 4.07
CA CYS A 138 -3.98 25.55 5.09
C CYS A 138 -3.15 26.70 4.52
N ARG A 139 -2.02 26.43 3.89
CA ARG A 139 -1.15 27.44 3.25
C ARG A 139 -1.88 28.31 2.24
N LYS A 140 -2.75 27.72 1.41
CA LYS A 140 -3.57 28.49 0.45
C LYS A 140 -4.66 29.29 1.15
N THR A 141 -5.26 28.73 2.18
CA THR A 141 -6.26 29.43 3.01
C THR A 141 -5.65 30.64 3.72
N ALA A 142 -4.48 30.50 4.34
CA ALA A 142 -3.75 31.59 4.98
C ALA A 142 -3.49 32.75 3.99
N LYS A 143 -3.09 32.43 2.76
CA LYS A 143 -2.91 33.43 1.69
C LYS A 143 -4.19 34.20 1.37
N GLU A 144 -5.35 33.53 1.35
CA GLU A 144 -6.63 34.18 1.12
C GLU A 144 -7.09 35.03 2.32
N ILE A 145 -6.80 34.58 3.55
CA ILE A 145 -7.04 35.38 4.77
C ILE A 145 -6.25 36.69 4.73
N VAL A 146 -4.95 36.63 4.40
CA VAL A 146 -4.08 37.82 4.28
C VAL A 146 -4.56 38.77 3.18
N ARG A 147 -5.19 38.24 2.12
CA ARG A 147 -5.80 39.03 1.05
C ARG A 147 -7.14 39.68 1.43
N GLY A 148 -7.63 39.48 2.66
CA GLY A 148 -8.89 40.04 3.14
C GLY A 148 -10.12 39.23 2.73
N ALA A 149 -9.98 37.92 2.49
CA ALA A 149 -11.13 37.06 2.24
C ALA A 149 -12.11 37.08 3.43
N LYS A 150 -13.41 37.01 3.12
CA LYS A 150 -14.47 36.99 4.13
C LYS A 150 -14.40 35.69 4.94
N MET A 151 -14.29 35.83 6.26
CA MET A 151 -14.23 34.72 7.21
C MET A 151 -15.64 34.40 7.77
N PRO A 152 -15.94 33.13 8.13
CA PRO A 152 -15.09 31.94 7.96
C PRO A 152 -15.02 31.47 6.50
N ILE A 153 -13.81 31.10 6.05
CA ILE A 153 -13.62 30.47 4.75
C ILE A 153 -14.14 29.04 4.82
N ARG A 154 -15.20 28.74 4.05
CA ARG A 154 -15.75 27.39 3.95
C ARG A 154 -15.05 26.61 2.85
N LEU A 155 -14.29 25.60 3.23
CA LEU A 155 -13.59 24.71 2.31
C LEU A 155 -14.59 23.68 1.79
N SER A 156 -15.22 23.99 0.65
CA SER A 156 -16.03 23.07 -0.15
C SER A 156 -15.16 22.23 -1.09
N VAL A 157 -15.69 21.13 -1.61
CA VAL A 157 -15.04 20.27 -2.62
C VAL A 157 -14.50 21.09 -3.80
N SER A 158 -15.31 22.02 -4.34
CA SER A 158 -14.88 22.90 -5.44
C SER A 158 -13.71 23.83 -5.07
N LEU A 159 -13.66 24.29 -3.81
CA LEU A 159 -12.55 25.12 -3.34
C LEU A 159 -11.30 24.27 -3.09
N ILE A 160 -11.46 23.03 -2.62
CA ILE A 160 -10.37 22.04 -2.52
C ILE A 160 -9.76 21.79 -3.91
N GLU A 161 -10.55 21.57 -4.95
CA GLU A 161 -10.03 21.41 -6.32
C GLU A 161 -9.30 22.67 -6.81
N LYS A 162 -9.84 23.86 -6.56
CA LYS A 162 -9.13 25.11 -6.86
C LYS A 162 -7.80 25.22 -6.11
N PHE A 163 -7.73 24.66 -4.90
CA PHE A 163 -6.54 24.70 -4.05
C PHE A 163 -5.56 23.56 -4.33
N LEU A 164 -5.98 22.38 -4.70
CA LEU A 164 -5.07 21.24 -4.92
C LEU A 164 -4.81 20.95 -6.39
N GLY A 165 -5.57 21.59 -7.29
CA GLY A 165 -5.56 21.33 -8.72
C GLY A 165 -6.54 20.23 -9.09
N ALA A 166 -6.40 19.68 -10.30
CA ALA A 166 -7.21 18.56 -10.73
C ALA A 166 -6.98 17.33 -9.82
N PRO A 167 -8.02 16.50 -9.56
CA PRO A 167 -7.89 15.22 -8.87
C PRO A 167 -6.74 14.39 -9.44
N LYS A 168 -5.86 13.89 -8.55
CA LYS A 168 -4.69 13.08 -8.93
C LYS A 168 -5.07 11.62 -9.12
N TYR A 169 -6.01 11.15 -8.32
CA TYR A 169 -6.54 9.80 -8.37
C TYR A 169 -8.02 9.91 -8.70
N ARG A 170 -8.49 9.02 -9.58
CA ARG A 170 -9.92 8.85 -9.85
C ARG A 170 -10.33 7.57 -9.15
N SER A 171 -11.43 7.61 -8.39
CA SER A 171 -12.13 6.38 -8.03
C SER A 171 -12.71 5.81 -9.32
N SER A 172 -12.04 4.82 -9.91
CA SER A 172 -12.45 4.19 -11.16
C SER A 172 -13.68 3.33 -10.91
N ASN A 173 -14.88 3.91 -11.02
CA ASN A 173 -16.12 3.14 -11.16
C ASN A 173 -16.11 2.27 -12.43
N THR A 174 -15.23 2.56 -13.39
CA THR A 174 -14.97 1.71 -14.57
C THR A 174 -14.46 0.31 -14.24
N ASP A 175 -13.90 0.10 -13.05
CA ASP A 175 -13.44 -1.22 -12.62
C ASP A 175 -14.59 -2.10 -12.11
N LEU A 176 -15.80 -1.54 -11.98
CA LEU A 176 -17.00 -2.23 -11.50
C LEU A 176 -17.94 -2.70 -12.64
N GLU A 177 -17.56 -2.46 -13.90
CA GLU A 177 -18.34 -2.92 -15.06
C GLU A 177 -18.02 -4.37 -15.39
N ASP A 178 -19.06 -5.13 -15.76
CA ASP A 178 -18.93 -6.51 -16.16
C ASP A 178 -18.20 -6.61 -17.51
N ARG A 179 -17.04 -7.28 -17.52
CA ARG A 179 -16.16 -7.36 -18.70
C ARG A 179 -15.84 -8.81 -19.05
N ILE A 180 -15.74 -9.08 -20.35
CA ILE A 180 -15.31 -10.38 -20.87
C ILE A 180 -13.78 -10.43 -20.86
N GLY A 181 -13.22 -11.52 -20.34
CA GLY A 181 -11.79 -11.75 -20.29
C GLY A 181 -11.05 -10.87 -19.28
N VAL A 182 -11.76 -10.20 -18.36
CA VAL A 182 -11.16 -9.39 -17.31
C VAL A 182 -11.69 -9.85 -15.96
N ALA A 183 -10.79 -10.26 -15.07
CA ALA A 183 -11.15 -10.62 -13.70
C ALA A 183 -10.37 -9.76 -12.72
N THR A 184 -11.04 -9.32 -11.67
CA THR A 184 -10.45 -8.49 -10.62
C THR A 184 -9.81 -9.38 -9.57
N GLY A 185 -8.55 -9.11 -9.23
CA GLY A 185 -7.82 -9.78 -8.15
C GLY A 185 -7.31 -8.81 -7.11
N LEU A 186 -7.06 -9.31 -5.91
CA LEU A 186 -6.47 -8.54 -4.82
C LEU A 186 -4.98 -8.87 -4.70
N ALA A 187 -4.16 -7.84 -4.68
CA ALA A 187 -2.74 -7.97 -4.37
C ALA A 187 -2.40 -7.25 -3.07
N TRP A 188 -1.42 -7.80 -2.37
CA TRP A 188 -0.80 -7.15 -1.23
C TRP A 188 0.44 -6.40 -1.70
N THR A 189 0.53 -5.12 -1.36
CA THR A 189 1.72 -4.30 -1.55
C THR A 189 2.18 -3.78 -0.19
N GLU A 190 3.43 -3.33 -0.11
CA GLU A 190 3.99 -2.73 1.11
C GLU A 190 3.18 -1.52 1.62
N VAL A 191 2.48 -0.83 0.72
CA VAL A 191 1.65 0.34 1.03
C VAL A 191 0.16 -0.01 1.16
N GLY A 192 -0.19 -1.30 1.24
CA GLY A 192 -1.54 -1.81 1.45
C GLY A 192 -2.06 -2.71 0.32
N GLY A 193 -3.34 -3.08 0.42
CA GLY A 193 -4.00 -3.85 -0.64
C GLY A 193 -4.24 -3.01 -1.90
N GLU A 194 -4.01 -3.60 -3.07
CA GLU A 194 -4.32 -3.03 -4.37
C GLU A 194 -5.24 -3.96 -5.16
N ILE A 195 -6.21 -3.37 -5.85
CA ILE A 195 -7.08 -4.08 -6.80
C ILE A 195 -6.37 -4.12 -8.16
N LEU A 196 -6.29 -5.30 -8.76
CA LEU A 196 -5.60 -5.53 -10.02
C LEU A 196 -6.51 -6.25 -11.02
N PRO A 197 -6.82 -5.64 -12.17
CA PRO A 197 -7.51 -6.34 -13.23
C PRO A 197 -6.52 -7.26 -13.97
N VAL A 198 -6.82 -8.55 -14.05
CA VAL A 198 -6.13 -9.50 -14.91
C VAL A 198 -6.89 -9.59 -16.22
N GLU A 199 -6.23 -9.27 -17.33
CA GLU A 199 -6.85 -9.21 -18.66
C GLU A 199 -6.34 -10.38 -19.52
N VAL A 200 -7.25 -11.06 -20.23
CA VAL A 200 -6.96 -12.18 -21.12
C VAL A 200 -7.56 -11.90 -22.49
N ALA A 201 -6.71 -11.90 -23.52
CA ALA A 201 -7.12 -11.84 -24.91
C ALA A 201 -6.98 -13.21 -25.58
N VAL A 202 -7.96 -13.57 -26.41
CA VAL A 202 -7.95 -14.76 -27.25
C VAL A 202 -7.62 -14.34 -28.68
N ILE A 203 -6.55 -14.91 -29.24
CA ILE A 203 -6.05 -14.58 -30.57
C ILE A 203 -5.96 -15.87 -31.38
N LYS A 204 -6.23 -15.83 -32.68
CA LYS A 204 -6.00 -17.01 -33.55
C LYS A 204 -4.52 -17.38 -33.55
N GLY A 205 -4.21 -18.65 -33.31
CA GLY A 205 -2.85 -19.08 -33.03
C GLY A 205 -2.66 -20.58 -33.06
N LYS A 206 -1.68 -21.08 -32.31
CA LYS A 206 -1.26 -22.49 -32.26
C LYS A 206 -1.18 -23.04 -30.82
N GLY A 207 -1.86 -22.42 -29.86
CA GLY A 207 -1.85 -22.85 -28.47
C GLY A 207 -0.80 -22.17 -27.58
N GLY A 208 -0.25 -21.05 -28.03
CA GLY A 208 0.75 -20.28 -27.29
C GLY A 208 0.15 -19.57 -26.07
N LEU A 209 0.96 -19.43 -25.02
CA LEU A 209 0.65 -18.63 -23.84
C LEU A 209 1.63 -17.45 -23.75
N ILE A 210 1.12 -16.24 -23.91
CA ILE A 210 1.88 -14.99 -23.85
C ILE A 210 1.59 -14.31 -22.51
N LEU A 211 2.63 -13.98 -21.76
CA LEU A 211 2.51 -13.37 -20.43
C LEU A 211 3.20 -12.00 -20.42
N THR A 212 2.46 -10.94 -20.08
CA THR A 212 3.00 -9.57 -19.93
C THR A 212 2.64 -8.97 -18.58
N GLY A 213 3.44 -8.00 -18.11
CA GLY A 213 3.24 -7.38 -16.79
C GLY A 213 4.37 -7.57 -15.77
N LYS A 214 5.58 -7.93 -16.22
CA LYS A 214 6.73 -8.25 -15.34
C LYS A 214 6.41 -9.30 -14.27
N LEU A 215 5.84 -10.41 -14.72
CA LEU A 215 5.53 -11.55 -13.87
C LEU A 215 6.81 -12.30 -13.46
N GLY A 216 6.92 -12.62 -12.17
CA GLY A 216 7.96 -13.51 -11.66
C GLY A 216 7.69 -14.98 -12.01
N GLU A 217 8.64 -15.86 -11.68
CA GLU A 217 8.58 -17.27 -12.08
C GLU A 217 7.39 -18.01 -11.46
N VAL A 218 7.07 -17.74 -10.18
CA VAL A 218 5.94 -18.40 -9.49
C VAL A 218 4.60 -18.03 -10.14
N MET A 219 4.48 -16.79 -10.59
CA MET A 219 3.27 -16.34 -11.28
C MET A 219 3.15 -16.94 -12.69
N ARG A 220 4.27 -17.14 -13.39
CA ARG A 220 4.30 -17.84 -14.68
C ARG A 220 3.85 -19.29 -14.54
N GLU A 221 4.32 -19.98 -13.51
CA GLU A 221 3.87 -21.34 -13.17
C GLU A 221 2.36 -21.34 -12.86
N SER A 222 1.87 -20.38 -12.08
CA SER A 222 0.45 -20.24 -11.76
C SER A 222 -0.42 -20.04 -13.02
N ALA A 223 0.06 -19.24 -13.99
CA ALA A 223 -0.62 -19.07 -15.27
C ALA A 223 -0.67 -20.36 -16.11
N GLN A 224 0.41 -21.15 -16.12
CA GLN A 224 0.46 -22.45 -16.79
C GLN A 224 -0.45 -23.48 -16.11
N ALA A 225 -0.49 -23.50 -14.78
CA ALA A 225 -1.38 -24.36 -14.02
C ALA A 225 -2.85 -24.02 -14.28
N SER A 226 -3.19 -22.71 -14.33
CA SER A 226 -4.52 -22.22 -14.68
C SER A 226 -4.95 -22.68 -16.07
N LEU A 227 -4.08 -22.57 -17.08
CA LEU A 227 -4.35 -23.07 -18.42
C LEU A 227 -4.56 -24.59 -18.43
N SER A 228 -3.74 -25.33 -17.69
CA SER A 228 -3.86 -26.79 -17.58
C SER A 228 -5.20 -27.21 -16.96
N TYR A 229 -5.65 -26.49 -15.94
CA TYR A 229 -6.96 -26.71 -15.31
C TYR A 229 -8.10 -26.47 -16.30
N VAL A 230 -8.08 -25.34 -17.03
CA VAL A 230 -9.11 -25.02 -18.03
C VAL A 230 -9.15 -26.06 -19.14
N ARG A 231 -7.99 -26.56 -19.59
CA ARG A 231 -7.91 -27.64 -20.59
C ARG A 231 -8.53 -28.94 -20.07
N ALA A 232 -8.23 -29.32 -18.84
CA ALA A 232 -8.73 -30.56 -18.24
C ALA A 232 -10.26 -30.55 -18.04
N HIS A 233 -10.86 -29.37 -17.85
CA HIS A 233 -12.29 -29.20 -17.58
C HIS A 233 -13.03 -28.47 -18.71
N ALA A 234 -12.47 -28.43 -19.92
CA ALA A 234 -13.01 -27.63 -21.03
C ALA A 234 -14.48 -27.98 -21.34
N SER A 235 -14.80 -29.28 -21.39
CA SER A 235 -16.15 -29.79 -21.64
C SER A 235 -17.15 -29.33 -20.58
N GLU A 236 -16.79 -29.45 -19.30
CA GLU A 236 -17.64 -29.04 -18.16
C GLU A 236 -17.88 -27.53 -18.13
N LEU A 237 -16.89 -26.74 -18.56
CA LEU A 237 -16.96 -25.29 -18.62
C LEU A 237 -17.65 -24.74 -19.88
N GLY A 238 -17.99 -25.62 -20.85
CA GLY A 238 -18.61 -25.23 -22.12
C GLY A 238 -17.63 -24.56 -23.09
N ILE A 239 -16.36 -24.97 -23.07
CA ILE A 239 -15.28 -24.50 -23.94
C ILE A 239 -14.99 -25.58 -24.99
N ASP A 240 -14.69 -25.19 -26.23
CA ASP A 240 -14.24 -26.13 -27.28
C ASP A 240 -12.94 -26.80 -26.83
N GLU A 241 -12.91 -28.13 -26.68
CA GLU A 241 -11.73 -28.89 -26.24
C GLU A 241 -10.49 -28.64 -27.11
N ARG A 242 -10.68 -28.26 -28.38
CA ARG A 242 -9.59 -27.97 -29.33
C ARG A 242 -9.10 -26.53 -29.28
N PHE A 243 -9.60 -25.69 -28.36
CA PHE A 243 -9.16 -24.28 -28.26
C PHE A 243 -7.63 -24.18 -28.17
N HIS A 244 -7.01 -25.07 -27.41
CA HIS A 244 -5.57 -25.09 -27.16
C HIS A 244 -4.71 -25.40 -28.39
N GLU A 245 -5.31 -25.77 -29.53
CA GLU A 245 -4.60 -25.97 -30.80
C GLU A 245 -4.86 -24.82 -31.79
N MET A 246 -5.94 -24.06 -31.58
CA MET A 246 -6.46 -23.08 -32.54
C MET A 246 -6.25 -21.62 -32.11
N VAL A 247 -6.08 -21.38 -30.81
CA VAL A 247 -5.95 -20.03 -30.26
C VAL A 247 -4.73 -19.90 -29.36
N ASP A 248 -4.14 -18.72 -29.38
CA ASP A 248 -3.15 -18.27 -28.40
C ASP A 248 -3.87 -17.42 -27.35
N LEU A 249 -3.41 -17.54 -26.10
CA LEU A 249 -3.89 -16.73 -24.97
C LEU A 249 -2.82 -15.72 -24.59
N HIS A 250 -3.21 -14.44 -24.54
CA HIS A 250 -2.36 -13.38 -24.01
C HIS A 250 -2.93 -12.90 -22.68
N ILE A 251 -2.20 -13.19 -21.61
CA ILE A 251 -2.52 -12.76 -20.25
C ILE A 251 -1.68 -11.53 -19.91
N HIS A 252 -2.36 -10.43 -19.61
CA HIS A 252 -1.77 -9.21 -19.12
C HIS A 252 -2.16 -9.00 -17.65
N VAL A 253 -1.15 -8.86 -16.80
CA VAL A 253 -1.32 -8.40 -15.42
C VAL A 253 -0.68 -7.02 -15.36
N PRO A 254 -1.45 -5.92 -15.26
CA PRO A 254 -0.91 -4.55 -15.26
C PRO A 254 0.20 -4.41 -14.24
N GLU A 255 1.23 -3.64 -14.56
CA GLU A 255 2.35 -3.43 -13.65
C GLU A 255 1.89 -2.73 -12.37
N GLY A 256 2.25 -3.28 -11.21
CA GLY A 256 2.16 -2.59 -9.92
C GLY A 256 3.55 -2.11 -9.50
N ALA A 257 3.64 -1.27 -8.47
CA ALA A 257 4.93 -0.76 -7.98
C ALA A 257 5.86 -1.85 -7.39
N VAL A 258 5.33 -3.05 -7.13
CA VAL A 258 6.03 -4.17 -6.50
C VAL A 258 6.04 -5.39 -7.45
N PRO A 259 7.17 -6.12 -7.59
CA PRO A 259 7.24 -7.36 -8.36
C PRO A 259 6.18 -8.37 -7.90
N LYS A 260 5.44 -8.94 -8.86
CA LYS A 260 4.31 -9.85 -8.60
C LYS A 260 4.77 -11.29 -8.78
N ASP A 261 5.31 -11.85 -7.70
CA ASP A 261 5.87 -13.20 -7.68
C ASP A 261 5.24 -14.03 -6.55
N GLY A 262 3.96 -14.38 -6.74
CA GLY A 262 3.21 -15.21 -5.80
C GLY A 262 2.07 -15.97 -6.52
N PRO A 263 1.66 -17.14 -6.01
CA PRO A 263 0.69 -17.99 -6.69
C PRO A 263 -0.77 -17.51 -6.54
N SER A 264 -1.01 -16.48 -5.72
CA SER A 264 -2.33 -16.07 -5.24
C SER A 264 -3.32 -15.66 -6.34
N ALA A 265 -2.85 -15.24 -7.52
CA ALA A 265 -3.72 -14.84 -8.62
C ALA A 265 -4.22 -16.01 -9.48
N GLY A 266 -3.92 -17.27 -9.15
CA GLY A 266 -4.29 -18.43 -9.98
C GLY A 266 -5.80 -18.52 -10.27
N ILE A 267 -6.65 -18.25 -9.27
CA ILE A 267 -8.11 -18.22 -9.46
C ILE A 267 -8.52 -17.06 -10.38
N THR A 268 -7.94 -15.87 -10.21
CA THR A 268 -8.24 -14.68 -11.03
C THR A 268 -7.86 -14.92 -12.48
N ILE A 269 -6.67 -15.50 -12.72
CA ILE A 269 -6.20 -15.88 -14.05
C ILE A 269 -7.14 -16.92 -14.68
N THR A 270 -7.49 -17.97 -13.94
CA THR A 270 -8.41 -19.02 -14.40
C THR A 270 -9.76 -18.44 -14.80
N THR A 271 -10.36 -17.59 -13.95
CA THR A 271 -11.64 -16.93 -14.22
C THR A 271 -11.58 -16.05 -15.46
N ALA A 272 -10.51 -15.27 -15.65
CA ALA A 272 -10.32 -14.45 -16.84
C ALA A 272 -10.19 -15.29 -18.11
N ILE A 273 -9.44 -16.41 -18.07
CA ILE A 273 -9.31 -17.34 -19.20
C ILE A 273 -10.68 -17.94 -19.57
N VAL A 274 -11.43 -18.47 -18.59
CA VAL A 274 -12.75 -19.06 -18.82
C VAL A 274 -13.72 -18.02 -19.39
N SER A 275 -13.71 -16.81 -18.84
CA SER A 275 -14.52 -15.70 -19.35
C SER A 275 -14.20 -15.39 -20.82
N ALA A 276 -12.91 -15.26 -21.16
CA ALA A 276 -12.46 -14.93 -22.50
C ALA A 276 -12.83 -16.02 -23.53
N LEU A 277 -12.72 -17.30 -23.15
CA LEU A 277 -13.03 -18.44 -24.02
C LEU A 277 -14.53 -18.71 -24.18
N THR A 278 -15.33 -18.44 -23.15
CA THR A 278 -16.79 -18.66 -23.18
C THR A 278 -17.59 -17.44 -23.63
N GLY A 279 -16.96 -16.25 -23.68
CA GLY A 279 -17.65 -14.99 -23.93
C GLY A 279 -18.57 -14.54 -22.79
N ARG A 280 -18.48 -15.16 -21.61
CA ARG A 280 -19.30 -14.82 -20.44
C ARG A 280 -18.60 -13.72 -19.64
N PRO A 281 -19.24 -12.57 -19.38
CA PRO A 281 -18.59 -11.49 -18.63
C PRO A 281 -18.41 -11.87 -17.15
N VAL A 282 -17.30 -11.44 -16.55
CA VAL A 282 -17.06 -11.54 -15.11
C VAL A 282 -17.77 -10.38 -14.42
N ASN A 283 -18.35 -10.63 -13.24
CA ASN A 283 -18.97 -9.59 -12.43
C ASN A 283 -17.90 -8.61 -11.92
N GLY A 284 -17.95 -7.35 -12.34
CA GLY A 284 -16.94 -6.33 -11.98
C GLY A 284 -16.92 -5.97 -10.50
N LYS A 285 -17.94 -6.38 -9.73
CA LYS A 285 -18.06 -6.12 -8.28
C LYS A 285 -17.46 -7.23 -7.41
N VAL A 286 -16.91 -8.29 -8.01
CA VAL A 286 -16.28 -9.41 -7.31
C VAL A 286 -14.76 -9.32 -7.46
N ALA A 287 -14.03 -9.48 -6.36
CA ALA A 287 -12.57 -9.52 -6.29
C ALA A 287 -12.11 -10.63 -5.35
#